data_AF-A0AAD7EI19-F1
#
_entry.id   AF-A0AAD7EI19-F1
#
_cell.length_a   1.000
_cell.length_b   1.000
_cell.length_c   1.000
_cell.angle_alpha   90.00
_cell.angle_beta   90.00
_cell.angle_gamma   90.00
#
_symmetry.space_group_name_H-M   'P 1'
#
loop_
_entity.id
_entity.type
_entity.pdbx_description
1 polymer ?
#
loop_
_entity_poly.entity_id
_entity_poly.type
_entity_poly.pdbx_seq_one_letter_code
_entity_poly.pdbx_strand_id
1 'polypeptide(L)'
;MSLSSSSSSSSPASSVSSSPPPSTPPNLHQNSIDPSSRWLVQKFGGTSVGKFAANIARDIVSGYIDSNKVAIVCSARSGSTKALGTTNLLLRAASETLKRPNARSGYTTPVSNGIFGRTEDGSMSPPLSSPRGPEAYPWASGMSPLSNADELPEFHATVDLIRQEHFNAARASVQDAGILQELEAEIERDCEWLRSFLYASQVINEISPRSKDTIVGLGERLACKIMTAVLRDQGIEAEYVSLENIVPDVDDDDDGALDQDFYDRLSLAVGERVKQCGARVPVVTGFFGPVPGSLLQQVGRGYTDLLSALLAVGLEAAELQIWKEVDGIFTADPRKVPTARLISIISPAEAAELTYYGSEVVHPFTMEQAIRRKIPIRIKNVENPRGGGTVIHPDPGADMPQVEDDVGSVPEPASPLTLALLAARASAATKQHPRHPTAVTIKERIVVLNINSNRKSVSHGFLAGIFGTLDRFGVVVDLISTSEVHVSMAIEDALNKKIFERLLRELQKSGTVSVHHNMAILSLVGKHMCNMIGIAGRMFTTLAQGKVNIEMISQGASEINISCVIDAKDAVKALNLIHQSCLQPPETFSTAKSIAVGPWLF
;
A
#
# COMPACT_ATOMS: atom_id res chain seq x y z
N MET A 1 54.89 -54.62 3.39
CA MET A 1 55.23 -53.50 4.28
C MET A 1 54.28 -53.57 5.47
N SER A 2 54.80 -53.70 6.68
CA SER A 2 54.00 -53.96 7.88
C SER A 2 54.70 -53.38 9.11
N LEU A 3 54.16 -52.27 9.63
CA LEU A 3 54.55 -51.60 10.85
C LEU A 3 53.23 -51.18 11.53
N SER A 4 52.78 -51.86 12.58
CA SER A 4 53.24 -51.79 13.98
C SER A 4 52.71 -50.55 14.70
N SER A 5 51.90 -50.81 15.73
CA SER A 5 51.17 -49.87 16.57
C SER A 5 52.04 -48.95 17.45
N SER A 6 51.52 -47.75 17.75
CA SER A 6 51.89 -46.99 18.94
C SER A 6 50.66 -46.26 19.52
N SER A 7 50.68 -45.98 20.83
CA SER A 7 49.54 -45.58 21.65
C SER A 7 49.76 -44.24 22.36
N SER A 8 48.74 -43.38 22.44
CA SER A 8 48.55 -42.27 23.41
C SER A 8 47.29 -41.48 23.02
N SER A 9 46.59 -40.74 23.88
CA SER A 9 46.49 -40.73 25.36
C SER A 9 45.18 -40.01 25.72
N SER A 10 44.43 -40.50 26.71
CA SER A 10 43.14 -39.90 27.11
C SER A 10 43.32 -38.86 28.21
N SER A 11 42.85 -37.64 27.97
CA SER A 11 42.69 -36.57 28.99
C SER A 11 41.21 -36.20 29.14
N PRO A 12 40.73 -35.86 30.35
CA PRO A 12 39.30 -35.77 30.63
C PRO A 12 38.69 -34.41 30.26
N ALA A 13 37.42 -34.43 29.84
CA ALA A 13 36.64 -33.22 29.54
C ALA A 13 36.24 -32.47 30.82
N SER A 14 36.44 -31.16 30.83
CA SER A 14 35.94 -30.25 31.87
C SER A 14 34.45 -29.99 31.68
N SER A 15 33.63 -30.34 32.68
CA SER A 15 32.20 -30.05 32.69
C SER A 15 31.95 -28.56 32.94
N VAL A 16 31.68 -27.81 31.88
CA VAL A 16 31.16 -26.44 31.99
C VAL A 16 29.70 -26.53 32.45
N SER A 17 29.42 -26.02 33.65
CA SER A 17 28.06 -25.94 34.18
C SER A 17 27.24 -24.96 33.35
N SER A 18 26.30 -25.45 32.56
CA SER A 18 25.27 -24.63 31.93
C SER A 18 24.35 -24.08 33.03
N SER A 19 24.49 -22.80 33.38
CA SER A 19 23.43 -22.07 34.07
C SER A 19 22.16 -22.12 33.22
N PRO A 20 20.98 -22.40 33.79
CA PRO A 20 19.73 -22.34 33.03
C PRO A 20 19.53 -20.91 32.47
N PRO A 21 18.83 -20.75 31.34
CA PRO A 21 18.45 -19.42 30.87
C PRO A 21 17.64 -18.70 31.95
N PRO A 22 17.71 -17.35 32.00
CA PRO A 22 16.95 -16.58 32.99
C PRO A 22 15.47 -16.94 32.88
N SER A 23 14.88 -17.35 34.00
CA SER A 23 13.46 -17.68 34.06
C SER A 23 12.63 -16.41 33.90
N THR A 24 11.82 -16.36 32.84
CA THR A 24 10.86 -15.30 32.60
C THR A 24 9.95 -15.12 33.82
N PRO A 25 9.64 -13.88 34.26
CA PRO A 25 8.71 -13.65 35.36
C PRO A 25 7.35 -14.35 35.10
N PRO A 26 6.69 -14.92 36.12
CA PRO A 26 5.53 -15.82 35.94
C PRO A 26 4.25 -15.17 35.37
N ASN A 27 4.28 -13.89 35.03
CA ASN A 27 3.15 -13.10 34.53
C ASN A 27 3.41 -12.48 33.14
N LEU A 28 4.52 -12.82 32.46
CA LEU A 28 4.88 -12.22 31.18
C LEU A 28 4.46 -13.13 30.01
N HIS A 29 3.59 -12.64 29.14
CA HIS A 29 3.19 -13.34 27.92
C HIS A 29 4.25 -13.15 26.82
N GLN A 30 4.66 -14.24 26.17
CA GLN A 30 5.68 -14.26 25.12
C GLN A 30 5.27 -15.24 24.02
N ASN A 31 5.83 -15.12 22.81
CA ASN A 31 5.54 -16.04 21.71
C ASN A 31 5.82 -17.49 22.12
N SER A 32 4.95 -18.40 21.68
CA SER A 32 5.13 -19.83 21.91
C SER A 32 6.51 -20.32 21.48
N ILE A 33 7.26 -20.87 22.44
CA ILE A 33 8.58 -21.48 22.23
C ILE A 33 8.52 -22.86 21.58
N ASP A 34 7.32 -23.43 21.41
CA ASP A 34 7.14 -24.73 20.76
C ASP A 34 7.61 -24.67 19.29
N PRO A 35 8.54 -25.53 18.84
CA PRO A 35 8.92 -25.64 17.44
C PRO A 35 7.74 -25.87 16.49
N SER A 36 6.67 -26.56 16.93
CA SER A 36 5.49 -26.85 16.10
C SER A 36 4.58 -25.63 15.85
N SER A 37 4.65 -24.62 16.73
CA SER A 37 3.87 -23.39 16.58
C SER A 37 4.29 -22.61 15.32
N ARG A 38 3.35 -22.43 14.40
CA ARG A 38 3.56 -21.72 13.13
C ARG A 38 3.56 -20.19 13.33
N TRP A 39 4.17 -19.48 12.39
CA TRP A 39 4.14 -18.02 12.37
C TRP A 39 2.79 -17.48 11.88
N LEU A 40 2.37 -16.38 12.49
CA LEU A 40 1.20 -15.58 12.12
C LEU A 40 1.63 -14.12 12.00
N VAL A 41 1.55 -13.54 10.81
CA VAL A 41 1.88 -12.13 10.60
C VAL A 41 0.63 -11.29 10.74
N GLN A 42 0.65 -10.28 11.61
CA GLN A 42 -0.47 -9.38 11.87
C GLN A 42 -0.12 -7.95 11.47
N LYS A 43 -0.70 -7.47 10.37
CA LYS A 43 -0.51 -6.12 9.87
C LYS A 43 -1.63 -5.19 10.33
N PHE A 44 -1.29 -4.08 10.97
CA PHE A 44 -2.23 -3.06 11.43
C PHE A 44 -2.14 -1.78 10.59
N GLY A 45 -3.29 -1.28 10.14
CA GLY A 45 -3.39 0.01 9.44
C GLY A 45 -3.16 1.22 10.34
N GLY A 46 -2.86 2.37 9.74
CA GLY A 46 -2.52 3.60 10.49
C GLY A 46 -3.61 4.08 11.44
N THR A 47 -4.88 4.00 11.05
CA THR A 47 -6.01 4.30 11.96
C THR A 47 -6.17 3.25 13.06
N SER A 48 -5.94 1.97 12.74
CA SER A 48 -5.98 0.86 13.70
C SER A 48 -5.00 1.10 14.85
N VAL A 49 -3.75 1.39 14.50
CA VAL A 49 -2.69 1.76 15.46
C VAL A 49 -3.02 3.08 16.18
N GLY A 50 -3.75 4.00 15.54
CA GLY A 50 -4.06 5.31 16.10
C GLY A 50 -5.20 5.38 17.10
N LYS A 51 -6.21 4.52 16.97
CA LYS A 51 -7.40 4.51 17.84
C LYS A 51 -7.42 3.32 18.80
N PHE A 52 -6.82 2.19 18.42
CA PHE A 52 -7.08 0.89 19.04
C PHE A 52 -5.80 0.20 19.56
N ALA A 53 -4.69 0.92 19.79
CA ALA A 53 -3.43 0.31 20.22
C ALA A 53 -3.56 -0.61 21.46
N ALA A 54 -4.26 -0.15 22.51
CA ALA A 54 -4.51 -0.95 23.71
C ALA A 54 -5.41 -2.16 23.43
N ASN A 55 -6.44 -2.03 22.58
CA ASN A 55 -7.27 -3.16 22.14
C ASN A 55 -6.48 -4.16 21.30
N ILE A 56 -5.53 -3.71 20.47
CA ILE A 56 -4.66 -4.59 19.68
C ILE A 56 -3.82 -5.46 20.62
N ALA A 57 -3.18 -4.89 21.63
CA ALA A 57 -2.44 -5.68 22.62
C ALA A 57 -3.35 -6.64 23.41
N ARG A 58 -4.44 -6.12 24.00
CA ARG A 58 -5.28 -6.84 24.97
C ARG A 58 -6.28 -7.82 24.36
N ASP A 59 -6.88 -7.49 23.22
CA ASP A 59 -8.02 -8.24 22.65
C ASP A 59 -7.65 -9.01 21.36
N ILE A 60 -6.52 -8.67 20.73
CA ILE A 60 -6.05 -9.30 19.49
C ILE A 60 -4.79 -10.13 19.74
N VAL A 61 -3.64 -9.52 20.04
CA VAL A 61 -2.33 -10.19 20.10
C VAL A 61 -2.31 -11.29 21.16
N SER A 62 -2.82 -10.98 22.36
CA SER A 62 -3.02 -11.93 23.47
C SER A 62 -3.79 -13.20 23.06
N GLY A 63 -4.79 -13.08 22.18
CA GLY A 63 -5.63 -14.19 21.74
C GLY A 63 -4.94 -15.17 20.76
N TYR A 64 -3.76 -14.81 20.24
CA TYR A 64 -3.00 -15.64 19.30
C TYR A 64 -1.66 -16.12 19.85
N ILE A 65 -1.04 -15.39 20.80
CA ILE A 65 0.34 -15.61 21.26
C ILE A 65 0.57 -17.00 21.89
N ASP A 66 -0.44 -17.56 22.56
CA ASP A 66 -0.38 -18.88 23.20
C ASP A 66 -0.40 -20.04 22.17
N SER A 67 -0.88 -19.80 20.94
CA SER A 67 -1.12 -20.83 19.92
C SER A 67 -0.29 -20.66 18.64
N ASN A 68 0.30 -19.48 18.44
CA ASN A 68 1.06 -19.10 17.25
C ASN A 68 2.26 -18.24 17.65
N LYS A 69 3.29 -18.23 16.81
CA LYS A 69 4.35 -17.20 16.88
C LYS A 69 3.85 -15.97 16.14
N VAL A 70 3.51 -14.91 16.86
CA VAL A 70 2.95 -13.68 16.29
C VAL A 70 4.09 -12.73 15.91
N ALA A 71 4.04 -12.17 14.70
CA ALA A 71 4.86 -11.05 14.28
C ALA A 71 3.96 -9.88 13.85
N ILE A 72 4.27 -8.66 14.31
CA ILE A 72 3.41 -7.49 14.14
C ILE A 72 4.05 -6.52 13.14
N VAL A 73 3.27 -6.00 12.19
CA VAL A 73 3.68 -4.97 11.24
C VAL A 73 2.77 -3.75 11.36
N CYS A 74 3.32 -2.57 11.62
CA CYS A 74 2.53 -1.36 11.81
C CYS A 74 2.76 -0.32 10.70
N SER A 75 1.67 0.20 10.13
CA SER A 75 1.71 1.45 9.35
C SER A 75 1.81 2.67 10.27
N ALA A 76 2.26 3.81 9.72
CA ALA A 76 2.34 5.08 10.44
C ALA A 76 0.99 5.51 11.02
N ARG A 77 1.00 6.07 12.25
CA ARG A 77 -0.24 6.40 12.98
C ARG A 77 -1.11 7.41 12.23
N SER A 78 -2.42 7.23 12.30
CA SER A 78 -3.44 8.20 11.88
C SER A 78 -4.47 8.33 12.99
N GLY A 79 -4.72 9.55 13.46
CA GLY A 79 -5.68 9.82 14.53
C GLY A 79 -7.13 9.78 14.03
N SER A 80 -7.81 10.92 14.06
CA SER A 80 -9.22 11.02 13.65
C SER A 80 -9.45 10.82 12.15
N THR A 81 -8.50 11.22 11.29
CA THR A 81 -8.62 11.10 9.84
C THR A 81 -7.30 10.73 9.16
N LYS A 82 -7.38 10.01 8.03
CA LYS A 82 -6.22 9.73 7.16
C LYS A 82 -5.50 11.01 6.72
N ALA A 83 -6.24 12.10 6.46
CA ALA A 83 -5.69 13.39 6.02
C ALA A 83 -4.74 14.01 7.07
N LEU A 84 -5.06 13.88 8.35
CA LEU A 84 -4.22 14.31 9.48
C LEU A 84 -3.23 13.22 9.94
N GLY A 85 -3.08 12.11 9.20
CA GLY A 85 -2.15 11.04 9.55
C GLY A 85 -0.68 11.43 9.41
N THR A 86 0.18 10.82 10.23
CA THR A 86 1.61 11.14 10.35
C THR A 86 2.32 11.16 8.99
N THR A 87 2.04 10.22 8.08
CA THR A 87 2.59 10.21 6.71
C THR A 87 2.27 11.49 5.92
N ASN A 88 1.06 12.05 6.03
CA ASN A 88 0.71 13.28 5.33
C ASN A 88 1.37 14.51 5.98
N LEU A 89 1.54 14.51 7.31
CA LEU A 89 2.31 15.55 8.01
C LEU A 89 3.80 15.50 7.64
N LEU A 90 4.40 14.32 7.51
CA LEU A 90 5.78 14.13 7.07
C LEU A 90 5.99 14.58 5.61
N LEU A 91 5.07 14.22 4.71
CA LEU A 91 5.07 14.72 3.32
C LEU A 91 4.86 16.24 3.25
N ARG A 92 4.05 16.81 4.15
CA ARG A 92 3.87 18.25 4.29
C ARG A 92 5.15 18.94 4.76
N ALA A 93 5.80 18.44 5.81
CA ALA A 93 7.06 18.97 6.32
C ALA A 93 8.15 18.96 5.24
N ALA A 94 8.30 17.85 4.50
CA ALA A 94 9.18 17.78 3.34
C ALA A 94 8.82 18.80 2.23
N SER A 95 7.54 19.05 2.00
CA SER A 95 7.10 20.06 1.02
C SER A 95 7.36 21.50 1.50
N GLU A 96 7.32 21.73 2.81
CA GLU A 96 7.61 23.01 3.47
C GLU A 96 9.10 23.36 3.42
N THR A 97 9.99 22.37 3.58
CA THR A 97 11.44 22.50 3.41
C THR A 97 11.84 23.14 2.07
N LEU A 98 11.12 22.84 0.98
CA LEU A 98 11.41 23.35 -0.36
C LEU A 98 10.73 24.72 -0.67
N LYS A 99 9.89 25.23 0.22
CA LYS A 99 9.36 26.60 0.08
C LYS A 99 10.43 27.58 0.55
N ARG A 100 10.81 28.53 -0.32
CA ARG A 100 11.62 29.66 0.13
C ARG A 100 10.84 30.47 1.17
N PRO A 101 11.47 30.91 2.29
CA PRO A 101 10.87 31.95 3.11
C PRO A 101 10.61 33.18 2.23
N ASN A 102 9.47 33.83 2.42
CA ASN A 102 9.07 34.98 1.60
C ASN A 102 10.10 36.11 1.74
N ALA A 103 10.99 36.23 0.76
CA ALA A 103 11.83 37.41 0.60
C ALA A 103 10.92 38.62 0.40
N ARG A 104 10.68 39.39 1.47
CA ARG A 104 9.97 40.66 1.40
C ARG A 104 10.66 41.52 0.35
N SER A 105 9.87 42.04 -0.60
CA SER A 105 10.33 43.01 -1.58
C SER A 105 10.96 44.20 -0.84
N GLY A 106 12.28 44.33 -0.92
CA GLY A 106 13.03 45.19 0.00
C GLY A 106 14.53 45.33 -0.27
N TYR A 107 15.01 44.96 -1.46
CA TYR A 107 16.37 45.27 -1.90
C TYR A 107 16.34 45.89 -3.29
N THR A 108 16.50 47.22 -3.33
CA THR A 108 16.89 47.94 -4.54
C THR A 108 18.30 47.51 -4.93
N THR A 109 18.44 46.77 -6.02
CA THR A 109 19.75 46.46 -6.62
C THR A 109 20.48 47.75 -7.02
N PRO A 110 21.71 47.99 -6.54
CA PRO A 110 22.54 49.07 -7.08
C PRO A 110 22.95 48.69 -8.52
N VAL A 111 22.68 49.57 -9.47
CA VAL A 111 22.99 49.33 -10.89
C VAL A 111 24.49 49.49 -11.11
N SER A 112 25.22 48.37 -11.23
CA SER A 112 26.58 48.34 -11.77
C SER A 112 26.53 48.08 -13.28
N ASN A 113 26.75 49.13 -14.09
CA ASN A 113 26.78 49.01 -15.55
C ASN A 113 28.00 48.19 -16.03
N GLY A 114 27.76 46.92 -16.35
CA GLY A 114 28.73 45.99 -16.92
C GLY A 114 28.85 46.12 -18.44
N ILE A 115 29.90 46.83 -18.85
CA ILE A 115 30.37 47.06 -20.23
C ILE A 115 30.27 45.82 -21.15
N PHE A 116 29.52 45.95 -22.26
CA PHE A 116 29.73 45.18 -23.50
C PHE A 116 29.19 45.95 -24.73
N GLY A 117 30.07 46.30 -25.68
CA GLY A 117 29.72 46.37 -27.12
C GLY A 117 29.34 47.72 -27.77
N ARG A 118 30.35 48.34 -28.41
CA ARG A 118 30.32 49.08 -29.70
C ARG A 118 29.77 50.53 -29.83
N THR A 119 30.75 51.42 -30.07
CA THR A 119 30.84 52.47 -31.13
C THR A 119 29.80 53.60 -31.21
N GLU A 120 30.25 54.84 -30.94
CA GLU A 120 30.57 55.82 -32.00
C GLU A 120 31.50 56.96 -31.49
N ASP A 121 32.27 57.54 -32.43
CA ASP A 121 33.00 58.82 -32.46
C ASP A 121 33.82 59.41 -31.29
N GLY A 122 34.97 60.02 -31.66
CA GLY A 122 35.18 61.43 -31.25
C GLY A 122 36.47 61.87 -30.52
N SER A 123 37.63 61.74 -31.16
CA SER A 123 38.80 62.66 -31.03
C SER A 123 39.66 62.76 -29.74
N MET A 124 40.96 62.46 -29.94
CA MET A 124 42.16 63.25 -29.53
C MET A 124 42.70 63.35 -28.07
N SER A 125 43.76 62.53 -27.85
CA SER A 125 45.11 63.00 -27.43
C SER A 125 45.36 63.32 -25.91
N PRO A 126 46.63 63.44 -25.43
CA PRO A 126 47.32 62.32 -24.74
C PRO A 126 47.89 62.67 -23.32
N PRO A 127 48.55 61.72 -22.60
CA PRO A 127 48.70 61.79 -21.12
C PRO A 127 50.11 62.11 -20.57
N LEU A 128 50.18 62.34 -19.26
CA LEU A 128 51.26 62.08 -18.27
C LEU A 128 50.63 62.30 -16.85
N SER A 129 51.09 61.80 -15.68
CA SER A 129 52.18 60.90 -15.30
C SER A 129 51.88 60.15 -13.97
N SER A 130 52.85 59.34 -13.51
CA SER A 130 52.96 58.52 -12.28
C SER A 130 53.52 59.30 -11.04
N PRO A 131 53.85 58.71 -9.84
CA PRO A 131 53.28 57.57 -9.04
C PRO A 131 53.29 57.76 -7.46
N ARG A 132 53.00 56.67 -6.70
CA ARG A 132 53.31 56.38 -5.25
C ARG A 132 52.45 57.11 -4.19
N GLY A 133 52.22 56.60 -2.97
CA GLY A 133 52.80 55.44 -2.23
C GLY A 133 51.84 54.78 -1.18
N PRO A 134 52.35 54.03 -0.18
CA PRO A 134 51.60 53.03 0.60
C PRO A 134 51.24 53.43 2.07
N GLU A 135 50.90 52.43 2.92
CA GLU A 135 50.55 52.45 4.38
C GLU A 135 49.07 52.71 4.72
N ALA A 136 48.47 52.20 5.81
CA ALA A 136 48.74 51.03 6.69
C ALA A 136 47.45 50.71 7.51
N TYR A 137 47.31 49.50 8.06
CA TYR A 137 46.18 49.15 8.94
C TYR A 137 46.34 49.77 10.35
N PRO A 138 45.25 50.22 10.99
CA PRO A 138 44.93 49.65 12.31
C PRO A 138 43.44 49.27 12.54
N TRP A 139 43.32 48.17 13.29
CA TRP A 139 42.21 47.57 14.05
C TRP A 139 41.06 48.43 14.61
N ALA A 140 39.90 47.75 14.71
CA ALA A 140 38.82 47.86 15.71
C ALA A 140 37.83 49.05 15.68
N SER A 141 36.58 48.75 15.30
CA SER A 141 35.37 48.96 16.14
C SER A 141 34.09 48.42 15.48
N GLY A 142 33.17 47.83 16.24
CA GLY A 142 31.75 47.74 15.85
C GLY A 142 31.20 46.41 15.33
N MET A 143 31.32 45.30 16.07
CA MET A 143 30.36 44.20 15.94
C MET A 143 29.12 44.48 16.79
N SER A 144 28.08 45.03 16.18
CA SER A 144 26.73 45.02 16.77
C SER A 144 26.12 43.62 16.59
N PRO A 145 25.45 43.04 17.59
CA PRO A 145 24.82 41.73 17.42
C PRO A 145 23.63 41.86 16.47
N LEU A 146 23.70 41.15 15.35
CA LEU A 146 22.58 40.94 14.42
C LEU A 146 21.49 40.13 15.12
N SER A 147 20.63 40.82 15.86
CA SER A 147 19.39 40.28 16.41
C SER A 147 18.29 40.30 15.33
N ASN A 148 18.55 39.59 14.24
CA ASN A 148 17.44 39.01 13.50
C ASN A 148 16.88 37.89 14.38
N ALA A 149 15.65 38.04 14.83
CA ALA A 149 14.90 36.90 15.33
C ALA A 149 14.61 36.00 14.13
N ASP A 150 15.40 34.94 13.96
CA ASP A 150 15.19 33.96 12.90
C ASP A 150 13.79 33.35 13.07
N GLU A 151 12.90 33.64 12.12
CA GLU A 151 11.63 32.93 12.00
C GLU A 151 11.97 31.46 11.70
N LEU A 152 11.75 30.58 12.68
CA LEU A 152 12.01 29.14 12.55
C LEU A 152 11.32 28.61 11.27
N PRO A 153 11.98 27.74 10.48
CA PRO A 153 11.41 27.23 9.24
C PRO A 153 10.03 26.61 9.43
N GLU A 154 9.11 26.81 8.47
CA GLU A 154 7.70 26.39 8.55
C GLU A 154 7.53 24.90 8.98
N PHE A 155 8.45 24.03 8.53
CA PHE A 155 8.43 22.61 8.87
C PHE A 155 8.60 22.33 10.38
N HIS A 156 9.25 23.19 11.17
CA HIS A 156 9.40 22.98 12.62
C HIS A 156 8.03 22.86 13.31
N ALA A 157 7.08 23.72 12.96
CA ALA A 157 5.71 23.67 13.50
C ALA A 157 4.99 22.36 13.10
N THR A 158 5.25 21.84 11.90
CA THR A 158 4.72 20.54 11.46
C THR A 158 5.36 19.37 12.22
N VAL A 159 6.67 19.44 12.52
CA VAL A 159 7.35 18.44 13.37
C VAL A 159 6.85 18.50 14.82
N ASP A 160 6.63 19.69 15.37
CA ASP A 160 6.08 19.86 16.73
C ASP A 160 4.65 19.32 16.84
N LEU A 161 3.82 19.48 15.80
CA LEU A 161 2.50 18.86 15.72
C LEU A 161 2.60 17.32 15.69
N ILE A 162 3.50 16.75 14.88
CA ILE A 162 3.77 15.31 14.86
C ILE A 162 4.14 14.85 16.28
N ARG A 163 5.13 15.50 16.90
CA ARG A 163 5.64 15.17 18.24
C ARG A 163 4.55 15.20 19.30
N GLN A 164 3.78 16.28 19.36
CA GLN A 164 2.70 16.44 20.35
C GLN A 164 1.62 15.38 20.19
N GLU A 165 1.22 15.05 18.95
CA GLU A 165 0.27 13.96 18.69
C GLU A 165 0.82 12.60 19.14
N HIS A 166 2.13 12.36 19.05
CA HIS A 166 2.75 11.12 19.52
C HIS A 166 2.84 11.05 21.05
N PHE A 167 3.16 12.15 21.74
CA PHE A 167 3.08 12.22 23.20
C PHE A 167 1.64 12.03 23.71
N ASN A 168 0.65 12.66 23.07
CA ASN A 168 -0.77 12.49 23.39
C ASN A 168 -1.18 11.01 23.28
N ALA A 169 -0.79 10.33 22.20
CA ALA A 169 -1.07 8.91 21.99
C ALA A 169 -0.35 8.00 23.00
N ALA A 170 0.92 8.29 23.32
CA ALA A 170 1.70 7.56 24.32
C ALA A 170 1.03 7.63 25.71
N ARG A 171 0.74 8.83 26.20
CA ARG A 171 0.07 9.09 27.49
C ARG A 171 -1.34 8.50 27.59
N ALA A 172 -2.03 8.37 26.47
CA ALA A 172 -3.37 7.75 26.42
C ALA A 172 -3.32 6.21 26.43
N SER A 173 -2.19 5.60 26.05
CA SER A 173 -2.10 4.15 25.78
C SER A 173 -1.18 3.37 26.72
N VAL A 174 -0.27 4.04 27.43
CA VAL A 174 0.70 3.44 28.36
C VAL A 174 0.43 3.98 29.77
N GLN A 175 0.34 3.08 30.76
CA GLN A 175 0.09 3.42 32.17
C GLN A 175 1.37 3.36 33.01
N ASP A 176 2.30 2.45 32.69
CA ASP A 176 3.59 2.38 33.39
C ASP A 176 4.45 3.63 33.12
N ALA A 177 4.86 4.30 34.21
CA ALA A 177 5.60 5.55 34.13
C ALA A 177 7.02 5.39 33.59
N GLY A 178 7.66 4.22 33.77
CA GLY A 178 9.00 3.94 33.26
C GLY A 178 8.98 3.72 31.74
N ILE A 179 8.08 2.86 31.26
CA ILE A 179 7.86 2.62 29.83
C ILE A 179 7.43 3.91 29.11
N LEU A 180 6.53 4.70 29.73
CA LEU A 180 6.12 5.99 29.17
C LEU A 180 7.29 6.98 29.06
N GLN A 181 8.14 7.08 30.09
CA GLN A 181 9.30 7.98 30.06
C GLN A 181 10.34 7.56 29.01
N GLU A 182 10.61 6.25 28.87
CA GLU A 182 11.46 5.70 27.82
C GLU A 182 10.91 6.07 26.42
N LEU A 183 9.61 5.84 26.21
CA LEU A 183 8.93 6.11 24.95
C LEU A 183 8.90 7.60 24.58
N GLU A 184 8.66 8.51 25.53
CA GLU A 184 8.71 9.96 25.26
C GLU A 184 10.12 10.40 24.86
N ALA A 185 11.15 9.89 25.53
CA ALA A 185 12.55 10.16 25.16
C ALA A 185 12.94 9.56 23.81
N GLU A 186 12.35 8.44 23.39
CA GLU A 186 12.50 7.89 22.04
C GLU A 186 11.84 8.77 20.97
N ILE A 187 10.61 9.23 21.22
CA ILE A 187 9.84 10.08 20.30
C ILE A 187 10.53 11.44 20.11
N GLU A 188 11.04 12.07 21.19
CA GLU A 188 11.77 13.34 21.07
C GLU A 188 13.05 13.17 20.25
N ARG A 189 13.85 12.12 20.49
CA ARG A 189 15.06 11.82 19.69
C ARG A 189 14.75 11.65 18.20
N ASP A 190 13.65 10.96 17.88
CA ASP A 190 13.19 10.76 16.50
C ASP A 190 12.70 12.06 15.85
N CYS A 191 12.03 12.94 16.59
CA CYS A 191 11.58 14.24 16.10
C CYS A 191 12.76 15.20 15.89
N GLU A 192 13.76 15.21 16.79
CA GLU A 192 14.95 16.04 16.65
C GLU A 192 15.85 15.60 15.48
N TRP A 193 15.96 14.28 15.27
CA TRP A 193 16.58 13.74 14.07
C TRP A 193 15.87 14.22 12.79
N LEU A 194 14.52 14.25 12.79
CA LEU A 194 13.75 14.78 11.65
C LEU A 194 14.00 16.27 11.43
N ARG A 195 14.02 17.10 12.49
CA ARG A 195 14.35 18.54 12.38
C ARG A 195 15.73 18.72 11.73
N SER A 196 16.73 17.99 12.21
CA SER A 196 18.09 17.99 11.66
C SER A 196 18.15 17.56 10.19
N PHE A 197 17.43 16.50 9.82
CA PHE A 197 17.38 15.98 8.44
C PHE A 197 16.68 16.95 7.47
N LEU A 198 15.56 17.54 7.88
CA LEU A 198 14.83 18.53 7.09
C LEU A 198 15.61 19.84 6.95
N TYR A 199 16.32 20.27 8.00
CA TYR A 199 17.22 21.43 7.93
C TYR A 199 18.39 21.19 6.95
N ALA A 200 19.03 20.02 7.01
CA ALA A 200 20.07 19.66 6.03
C ALA A 200 19.52 19.65 4.59
N SER A 201 18.31 19.11 4.38
CA SER A 201 17.63 19.14 3.08
C SER A 201 17.28 20.57 2.63
N GLN A 202 16.97 21.47 3.56
CA GLN A 202 16.74 22.90 3.27
C GLN A 202 18.01 23.59 2.80
N VAL A 203 19.14 23.30 3.45
CA VAL A 203 20.47 23.85 3.10
C VAL A 203 20.93 23.37 1.71
N ILE A 204 20.66 22.11 1.37
CA ILE A 204 20.89 21.55 0.03
C ILE A 204 19.89 22.11 -1.00
N ASN A 205 18.71 22.57 -0.54
CA ASN A 205 17.58 23.00 -1.37
C ASN A 205 17.09 21.88 -2.31
N GLU A 206 17.16 20.63 -1.86
CA GLU A 206 16.71 19.44 -2.59
C GLU A 206 16.19 18.37 -1.63
N ILE A 207 15.15 17.63 -2.04
CA ILE A 207 14.74 16.38 -1.40
C ILE A 207 14.67 15.31 -2.48
N SER A 208 15.64 14.40 -2.47
CA SER A 208 15.64 13.24 -3.36
C SER A 208 14.47 12.29 -3.05
N PRO A 209 14.03 11.45 -4.01
CA PRO A 209 13.03 10.41 -3.75
C PRO A 209 13.44 9.48 -2.58
N ARG A 210 14.73 9.11 -2.49
CA ARG A 210 15.29 8.33 -1.37
C ARG A 210 15.15 9.06 -0.03
N SER A 211 15.47 10.35 0.02
CA SER A 211 15.31 11.18 1.23
C SER A 211 13.85 11.25 1.68
N LYS A 212 12.91 11.32 0.72
CA LYS A 212 11.47 11.34 0.97
C LYS A 212 10.96 10.01 1.55
N ASP A 213 11.47 8.88 1.09
CA ASP A 213 11.17 7.56 1.67
C ASP A 213 11.60 7.49 3.14
N THR A 214 12.84 7.91 3.46
CA THR A 214 13.35 7.93 4.84
C THR A 214 12.52 8.86 5.75
N ILE A 215 12.13 10.04 5.25
CA ILE A 215 11.24 10.96 5.99
C ILE A 215 9.90 10.28 6.30
N VAL A 216 9.31 9.53 5.36
CA VAL A 216 8.03 8.85 5.57
C VAL A 216 8.15 7.64 6.49
N GLY A 217 9.22 6.85 6.38
CA GLY A 217 9.48 5.67 7.22
C GLY A 217 9.55 5.98 8.72
N LEU A 218 9.97 7.20 9.09
CA LEU A 218 9.93 7.68 10.47
C LEU A 218 8.52 7.56 11.11
N GLY A 219 7.46 7.77 10.32
CA GLY A 219 6.09 7.65 10.82
C GLY A 219 5.73 6.25 11.29
N GLU A 220 6.34 5.22 10.69
CA GLU A 220 6.20 3.82 11.09
C GLU A 220 7.12 3.48 12.26
N ARG A 221 8.35 3.97 12.28
CA ARG A 221 9.25 3.86 13.43
C ARG A 221 8.58 4.34 14.72
N LEU A 222 8.02 5.55 14.69
CA LEU A 222 7.27 6.14 15.79
C LEU A 222 6.03 5.30 16.18
N ALA A 223 5.31 4.74 15.20
CA ALA A 223 4.13 3.90 15.44
C ALA A 223 4.48 2.54 16.07
N CYS A 224 5.56 1.90 15.62
CA CYS A 224 6.05 0.62 16.13
C CYS A 224 6.58 0.76 17.56
N LYS A 225 7.27 1.85 17.88
CA LYS A 225 7.72 2.15 19.26
C LYS A 225 6.55 2.27 20.23
N ILE A 226 5.50 3.02 19.86
CA ILE A 226 4.27 3.12 20.66
C ILE A 226 3.62 1.73 20.84
N MET A 227 3.48 0.95 19.76
CA MET A 227 2.88 -0.39 19.85
C MET A 227 3.72 -1.34 20.73
N THR A 228 5.05 -1.27 20.65
CA THR A 228 5.97 -2.07 21.49
C THR A 228 5.81 -1.72 22.97
N ALA A 229 5.74 -0.42 23.29
CA ALA A 229 5.52 0.06 24.65
C ALA A 229 4.14 -0.37 25.20
N VAL A 230 3.08 -0.28 24.39
CA VAL A 230 1.73 -0.72 24.78
C VAL A 230 1.67 -2.24 25.00
N LEU A 231 2.37 -3.04 24.20
CA LEU A 231 2.47 -4.49 24.44
C LEU A 231 3.15 -4.78 25.78
N ARG A 232 4.29 -4.12 26.08
CA ARG A 232 5.03 -4.27 27.34
C ARG A 232 4.21 -3.84 28.56
N ASP A 233 3.49 -2.73 28.46
CA ASP A 233 2.57 -2.22 29.48
C ASP A 233 1.46 -3.23 29.82
N GLN A 234 0.98 -3.97 28.80
CA GLN A 234 0.00 -5.05 28.96
C GLN A 234 0.65 -6.42 29.29
N GLY A 235 1.92 -6.46 29.69
CA GLY A 235 2.63 -7.67 30.12
C GLY A 235 3.06 -8.61 28.99
N ILE A 236 3.09 -8.14 27.73
CA ILE A 236 3.56 -8.91 26.57
C ILE A 236 5.01 -8.54 26.26
N GLU A 237 5.91 -9.51 26.22
CA GLU A 237 7.33 -9.28 25.94
C GLU A 237 7.54 -8.97 24.45
N ALA A 238 7.76 -7.70 24.12
CA ALA A 238 7.89 -7.21 22.75
C ALA A 238 9.23 -6.52 22.45
N GLU A 239 9.74 -6.69 21.22
CA GLU A 239 10.92 -6.01 20.67
C GLU A 239 10.52 -5.12 19.47
N TYR A 240 10.96 -3.86 19.48
CA TYR A 240 10.93 -3.01 18.29
C TYR A 240 12.02 -3.44 17.29
N VAL A 241 11.62 -3.77 16.06
CA VAL A 241 12.50 -4.22 14.98
C VAL A 241 12.51 -3.17 13.87
N SER A 242 13.62 -2.43 13.77
CA SER A 242 13.89 -1.57 12.61
C SER A 242 14.37 -2.40 11.42
N LEU A 243 13.79 -2.17 10.25
CA LEU A 243 14.23 -2.75 8.99
C LEU A 243 14.87 -1.73 8.03
N GLU A 244 15.16 -0.51 8.50
CA GLU A 244 15.68 0.60 7.65
C GLU A 244 16.95 0.27 6.85
N ASN A 245 17.72 -0.73 7.28
CA ASN A 245 18.97 -1.18 6.65
C ASN A 245 18.95 -2.69 6.32
N ILE A 246 17.78 -3.29 6.04
CA ILE A 246 17.66 -4.73 5.70
C ILE A 246 17.78 -5.02 4.20
N VAL A 247 17.62 -4.01 3.34
CA VAL A 247 17.87 -4.16 1.90
C VAL A 247 19.33 -4.57 1.71
N PRO A 248 19.63 -5.69 1.03
CA PRO A 248 20.99 -6.04 0.68
C PRO A 248 21.62 -4.92 -0.17
N ASP A 249 22.92 -4.70 0.01
CA ASP A 249 23.66 -3.85 -0.94
C ASP A 249 23.49 -4.45 -2.35
N VAL A 250 23.09 -3.59 -3.29
CA VAL A 250 22.86 -3.96 -4.68
C VAL A 250 24.20 -3.82 -5.41
N ASP A 251 24.65 -4.88 -6.07
CA ASP A 251 25.86 -4.82 -6.90
C ASP A 251 25.67 -3.80 -8.04
N ASP A 252 26.71 -3.03 -8.39
CA ASP A 252 26.64 -1.92 -9.37
C ASP A 252 26.21 -2.35 -10.80
N ASP A 253 26.14 -3.66 -11.08
CA ASP A 253 25.72 -4.25 -12.36
C ASP A 253 24.21 -4.59 -12.45
N ASP A 254 23.42 -4.40 -11.37
CA ASP A 254 21.97 -4.64 -11.37
C ASP A 254 21.21 -3.43 -11.94
N ASP A 255 20.26 -3.65 -12.86
CA ASP A 255 19.54 -2.61 -13.65
C ASP A 255 18.59 -1.72 -12.80
N GLY A 256 18.64 -1.86 -11.46
CA GLY A 256 17.82 -1.11 -10.52
C GLY A 256 16.33 -1.47 -10.56
N ALA A 257 16.00 -2.65 -11.07
CA ALA A 257 14.63 -3.16 -11.13
C ALA A 257 14.22 -3.85 -9.82
N LEU A 258 12.99 -3.64 -9.38
CA LEU A 258 12.40 -4.43 -8.27
C LEU A 258 11.82 -5.73 -8.81
N ASP A 259 12.71 -6.65 -9.13
CA ASP A 259 12.38 -7.96 -9.69
C ASP A 259 12.02 -9.00 -8.59
N GLN A 260 11.76 -10.24 -8.99
CA GLN A 260 11.42 -11.27 -8.01
C GLN A 260 12.62 -11.73 -7.18
N ASP A 261 13.84 -11.72 -7.74
CA ASP A 261 15.03 -12.17 -7.02
C ASP A 261 15.43 -11.16 -5.92
N PHE A 262 15.17 -9.87 -6.13
CA PHE A 262 15.16 -8.86 -5.07
C PHE A 262 14.16 -9.19 -3.95
N TYR A 263 12.90 -9.46 -4.29
CA TYR A 263 11.86 -9.75 -3.28
C TYR A 263 12.11 -11.05 -2.51
N ASP A 264 12.61 -12.09 -3.18
CA ASP A 264 12.95 -13.37 -2.54
C ASP A 264 14.15 -13.19 -1.58
N ARG A 265 15.23 -12.49 -2.00
CA ARG A 265 16.36 -12.13 -1.12
C ARG A 265 15.90 -11.31 0.10
N LEU A 266 15.08 -10.28 -0.13
CA LEU A 266 14.56 -9.40 0.91
C LEU A 266 13.66 -10.17 1.90
N SER A 267 12.81 -11.07 1.42
CA SER A 267 11.95 -11.90 2.27
C SER A 267 12.77 -12.75 3.25
N LEU A 268 13.86 -13.37 2.78
CA LEU A 268 14.75 -14.18 3.60
C LEU A 268 15.47 -13.33 4.65
N ALA A 269 16.04 -12.19 4.26
CA ALA A 269 16.73 -11.28 5.19
C ALA A 269 15.79 -10.75 6.30
N VAL A 270 14.57 -10.35 5.93
CA VAL A 270 13.52 -9.90 6.86
C VAL A 270 13.08 -11.03 7.80
N GLY A 271 12.88 -12.24 7.27
CA GLY A 271 12.54 -13.43 8.06
C GLY A 271 13.61 -13.78 9.09
N GLU A 272 14.88 -13.79 8.70
CA GLU A 272 16.00 -14.06 9.62
C GLU A 272 16.16 -12.98 10.70
N ARG A 273 16.06 -11.68 10.35
CA ARG A 273 16.09 -10.60 11.36
C ARG A 273 14.95 -10.74 12.37
N VAL A 274 13.78 -11.22 11.96
CA VAL A 274 12.66 -11.43 12.87
C VAL A 274 12.86 -12.68 13.75
N LYS A 275 13.39 -13.79 13.20
CA LYS A 275 13.72 -15.01 13.99
C LYS A 275 14.73 -14.72 15.13
N GLN A 276 15.65 -13.77 14.94
CA GLN A 276 16.60 -13.33 15.98
C GLN A 276 15.95 -12.75 17.25
N CYS A 277 14.67 -12.37 17.23
CA CYS A 277 13.96 -11.85 18.40
C CYS A 277 13.73 -12.93 19.49
N GLY A 278 13.77 -14.22 19.11
CA GLY A 278 13.53 -15.34 20.02
C GLY A 278 12.05 -15.48 20.39
N ALA A 279 11.76 -15.58 21.69
CA ALA A 279 10.39 -15.65 22.21
C ALA A 279 9.66 -14.29 22.26
N ARG A 280 10.36 -13.18 21.99
CA ARG A 280 9.78 -11.84 22.05
C ARG A 280 8.90 -11.57 20.83
N VAL A 281 7.79 -10.86 21.02
CA VAL A 281 6.91 -10.42 19.93
C VAL A 281 7.60 -9.32 19.13
N PRO A 282 7.96 -9.54 17.86
CA PRO A 282 8.64 -8.56 17.03
C PRO A 282 7.60 -7.56 16.47
N VAL A 283 7.84 -6.27 16.68
CA VAL A 283 7.05 -5.17 16.13
C VAL A 283 7.87 -4.45 15.07
N VAL A 284 7.48 -4.64 13.82
CA VAL A 284 8.30 -4.39 12.63
C VAL A 284 7.78 -3.16 11.87
N THR A 285 8.70 -2.28 11.45
CA THR A 285 8.40 -1.12 10.60
C THR A 285 7.93 -1.55 9.21
N GLY A 286 6.91 -0.89 8.65
CA GLY A 286 6.51 -1.11 7.26
C GLY A 286 7.57 -0.72 6.22
N PHE A 287 8.36 0.29 6.54
CA PHE A 287 9.53 0.71 5.78
C PHE A 287 10.70 -0.22 6.06
N PHE A 288 11.30 -0.75 4.99
CA PHE A 288 12.40 -1.71 5.01
C PHE A 288 13.68 -1.18 4.35
N GLY A 289 13.82 0.14 4.27
CA GLY A 289 15.02 0.81 3.76
C GLY A 289 14.89 1.36 2.34
N PRO A 290 15.96 2.01 1.85
CA PRO A 290 15.99 2.62 0.53
C PRO A 290 16.12 1.55 -0.56
N VAL A 291 15.27 1.64 -1.59
CA VAL A 291 15.27 0.71 -2.74
C VAL A 291 15.58 1.46 -4.05
N PRO A 292 16.07 0.76 -5.08
CA PRO A 292 16.19 1.31 -6.43
C PRO A 292 14.90 2.00 -6.89
N GLY A 293 15.03 3.20 -7.47
CA GLY A 293 13.89 3.97 -7.97
C GLY A 293 12.89 4.51 -6.94
N SER A 294 13.18 4.44 -5.62
CA SER A 294 12.31 4.88 -4.50
C SER A 294 11.06 4.04 -4.23
N LEU A 295 10.86 3.69 -2.96
CA LEU A 295 9.77 2.82 -2.49
C LEU A 295 8.40 3.47 -2.73
N LEU A 296 8.27 4.78 -2.45
CA LEU A 296 7.04 5.52 -2.68
C LEU A 296 6.73 5.76 -4.16
N GLN A 297 7.73 5.69 -5.06
CA GLN A 297 7.50 5.81 -6.51
C GLN A 297 7.13 4.45 -7.12
N GLN A 298 7.79 3.36 -6.71
CA GLN A 298 7.56 2.02 -7.24
C GLN A 298 6.30 1.34 -6.67
N VAL A 299 6.11 1.39 -5.34
CA VAL A 299 5.05 0.64 -4.63
C VAL A 299 3.92 1.55 -4.14
N GLY A 300 4.13 2.88 -4.14
CA GLY A 300 3.13 3.84 -3.66
C GLY A 300 2.82 3.64 -2.17
N ARG A 301 1.57 3.91 -1.76
CA ARG A 301 1.15 3.87 -0.34
C ARG A 301 0.89 2.46 0.21
N GLY A 302 1.06 1.41 -0.60
CA GLY A 302 0.84 0.01 -0.21
C GLY A 302 2.05 -0.69 0.40
N TYR A 303 3.19 -0.01 0.57
CA TYR A 303 4.45 -0.67 0.91
C TYR A 303 4.45 -1.38 2.28
N THR A 304 3.71 -0.91 3.29
CA THR A 304 3.54 -1.66 4.56
C THR A 304 2.83 -3.00 4.33
N ASP A 305 1.84 -3.04 3.44
CA ASP A 305 1.13 -4.27 3.10
C ASP A 305 2.10 -5.21 2.37
N LEU A 306 2.87 -4.70 1.39
CA LEU A 306 3.89 -5.47 0.66
C LEU A 306 4.89 -6.12 1.63
N LEU A 307 5.49 -5.35 2.55
CA LEU A 307 6.40 -5.92 3.53
C LEU A 307 5.74 -7.01 4.38
N SER A 308 4.47 -6.83 4.78
CA SER A 308 3.79 -7.86 5.58
C SER A 308 3.64 -9.19 4.82
N ALA A 309 3.52 -9.17 3.49
CA ALA A 309 3.62 -10.38 2.67
C ALA A 309 5.05 -10.91 2.59
N LEU A 310 6.06 -10.07 2.36
CA LEU A 310 7.47 -10.50 2.32
C LEU A 310 7.92 -11.13 3.66
N LEU A 311 7.50 -10.56 4.79
CA LEU A 311 7.72 -11.11 6.12
C LEU A 311 6.98 -12.44 6.31
N ALA A 312 5.73 -12.55 5.85
CA ALA A 312 4.98 -13.81 5.90
C ALA A 312 5.67 -14.91 5.07
N VAL A 313 6.22 -14.56 3.90
CA VAL A 313 7.02 -15.45 3.05
C VAL A 313 8.31 -15.89 3.78
N GLY A 314 9.11 -14.95 4.29
CA GLY A 314 10.38 -15.26 4.97
C GLY A 314 10.25 -16.04 6.29
N LEU A 315 9.06 -16.03 6.90
CA LEU A 315 8.70 -16.79 8.09
C LEU A 315 7.94 -18.10 7.79
N GLU A 316 7.62 -18.39 6.52
CA GLU A 316 6.74 -19.50 6.11
C GLU A 316 5.41 -19.55 6.88
N ALA A 317 4.83 -18.35 7.08
CA ALA A 317 3.68 -18.13 7.93
C ALA A 317 2.45 -18.96 7.52
N ALA A 318 1.65 -19.35 8.50
CA ALA A 318 0.40 -20.07 8.27
C ALA A 318 -0.68 -19.17 7.63
N GLU A 319 -0.68 -17.88 7.97
CA GLU A 319 -1.65 -16.89 7.52
C GLU A 319 -1.05 -15.48 7.67
N LEU A 320 -1.38 -14.58 6.74
CA LEU A 320 -1.17 -13.14 6.86
C LEU A 320 -2.50 -12.47 7.23
N GLN A 321 -2.59 -11.87 8.41
CA GLN A 321 -3.77 -11.15 8.87
C GLN A 321 -3.62 -9.63 8.65
N ILE A 322 -4.55 -9.03 7.91
CA ILE A 322 -4.62 -7.59 7.66
C ILE A 322 -5.79 -7.01 8.45
N TRP A 323 -5.46 -6.23 9.48
CA TRP A 323 -6.39 -5.72 10.48
C TRP A 323 -6.82 -4.26 10.18
N LYS A 324 -8.11 -4.07 9.90
CA LYS A 324 -8.75 -2.82 9.49
C LYS A 324 -9.95 -2.44 10.38
N GLU A 325 -10.58 -1.30 10.10
CA GLU A 325 -11.83 -0.83 10.71
C GLU A 325 -13.09 -1.40 10.00
N VAL A 326 -12.99 -2.60 9.40
CA VAL A 326 -14.08 -3.26 8.65
C VAL A 326 -14.01 -4.78 8.80
N ASP A 327 -15.15 -5.47 8.82
CA ASP A 327 -15.23 -6.93 8.96
C ASP A 327 -14.57 -7.71 7.81
N GLY A 328 -14.50 -7.14 6.61
CA GLY A 328 -13.87 -7.76 5.46
C GLY A 328 -14.34 -7.16 4.15
N ILE A 329 -14.39 -7.98 3.10
CA ILE A 329 -14.94 -7.64 1.79
C ILE A 329 -16.41 -8.03 1.78
N PHE A 330 -17.27 -7.13 1.32
CA PHE A 330 -18.72 -7.34 1.22
C PHE A 330 -19.15 -7.48 -0.24
N THR A 331 -20.30 -8.11 -0.48
CA THR A 331 -20.92 -8.23 -1.82
C THR A 331 -21.24 -6.89 -2.49
N ALA A 332 -21.30 -5.80 -1.72
CA ALA A 332 -21.44 -4.41 -2.14
C ALA A 332 -21.03 -3.52 -0.95
N ASP A 333 -20.85 -2.21 -1.15
CA ASP A 333 -20.62 -1.27 -0.03
C ASP A 333 -21.82 -1.28 0.94
N PRO A 334 -21.66 -1.77 2.20
CA PRO A 334 -22.77 -1.87 3.15
C PRO A 334 -23.35 -0.51 3.57
N ARG A 335 -22.63 0.60 3.33
CA ARG A 335 -23.13 1.96 3.57
C ARG A 335 -24.12 2.41 2.50
N LYS A 336 -24.07 1.80 1.31
CA LYS A 336 -24.93 2.11 0.15
C LYS A 336 -25.98 1.02 -0.13
N VAL A 337 -25.71 -0.22 0.29
CA VAL A 337 -26.59 -1.39 0.13
C VAL A 337 -26.74 -2.10 1.48
N PRO A 338 -27.82 -1.86 2.24
CA PRO A 338 -28.03 -2.48 3.54
C PRO A 338 -28.14 -4.02 3.51
N THR A 339 -28.47 -4.60 2.35
CA THR A 339 -28.51 -6.06 2.13
C THR A 339 -27.16 -6.67 1.79
N ALA A 340 -26.07 -5.90 1.82
CA ALA A 340 -24.73 -6.41 1.55
C ALA A 340 -24.31 -7.47 2.59
N ARG A 341 -23.71 -8.55 2.11
CA ARG A 341 -23.26 -9.69 2.93
C ARG A 341 -21.74 -9.74 2.97
N LEU A 342 -21.18 -10.13 4.11
CA LEU A 342 -19.74 -10.41 4.24
C LEU A 342 -19.39 -11.63 3.37
N ILE A 343 -18.32 -11.52 2.58
CA ILE A 343 -17.76 -12.62 1.79
C ILE A 343 -16.75 -13.34 2.69
N SER A 344 -16.98 -14.60 3.00
CA SER A 344 -16.11 -15.37 3.89
C SER A 344 -14.82 -15.85 3.22
N ILE A 345 -14.90 -16.21 1.94
CA ILE A 345 -13.78 -16.70 1.13
C ILE A 345 -13.88 -16.09 -0.27
N ILE A 346 -12.76 -15.63 -0.82
CA ILE A 346 -12.66 -15.03 -2.15
C ILE A 346 -11.36 -15.50 -2.85
N SER A 347 -11.36 -15.56 -4.18
CA SER A 347 -10.13 -15.85 -4.93
C SER A 347 -9.21 -14.61 -5.06
N PRO A 348 -7.91 -14.79 -5.31
CA PRO A 348 -6.96 -13.70 -5.49
C PRO A 348 -7.37 -12.72 -6.60
N ALA A 349 -7.83 -13.27 -7.73
CA ALA A 349 -8.15 -12.49 -8.91
C ALA A 349 -9.41 -11.63 -8.72
N GLU A 350 -10.44 -12.16 -8.05
CA GLU A 350 -11.61 -11.38 -7.65
C GLU A 350 -11.25 -10.29 -6.63
N ALA A 351 -10.38 -10.58 -5.66
CA ALA A 351 -9.95 -9.61 -4.65
C ALA A 351 -9.14 -8.46 -5.25
N ALA A 352 -8.30 -8.73 -6.25
CA ALA A 352 -7.56 -7.71 -7.00
C ALA A 352 -8.50 -6.78 -7.77
N GLU A 353 -9.45 -7.34 -8.53
CA GLU A 353 -10.45 -6.59 -9.30
C GLU A 353 -11.34 -5.72 -8.39
N LEU A 354 -11.81 -6.26 -7.26
CA LEU A 354 -12.58 -5.48 -6.27
C LEU A 354 -11.76 -4.36 -5.63
N THR A 355 -10.48 -4.59 -5.36
CA THR A 355 -9.60 -3.55 -4.81
C THR A 355 -9.45 -2.39 -5.79
N TYR A 356 -9.22 -2.68 -7.08
CA TYR A 356 -9.05 -1.67 -8.11
C TYR A 356 -10.31 -0.81 -8.30
N TYR A 357 -11.50 -1.43 -8.36
CA TYR A 357 -12.77 -0.73 -8.58
C TYR A 357 -13.50 -0.27 -7.28
N GLY A 358 -12.75 0.05 -6.21
CA GLY A 358 -13.24 0.86 -5.09
C GLY A 358 -13.31 0.18 -3.71
N SER A 359 -12.95 -1.09 -3.59
CA SER A 359 -12.86 -1.79 -2.29
C SER A 359 -11.41 -1.87 -1.79
N GLU A 360 -10.80 -0.73 -1.43
CA GLU A 360 -9.39 -0.60 -0.97
C GLU A 360 -9.04 -1.45 0.28
N VAL A 361 -8.86 -2.76 0.09
CA VAL A 361 -8.69 -3.71 1.20
C VAL A 361 -7.28 -4.31 1.26
N VAL A 362 -6.63 -4.67 0.14
CA VAL A 362 -5.23 -5.14 0.16
C VAL A 362 -4.51 -4.64 -1.10
N HIS A 363 -3.26 -4.18 -0.99
CA HIS A 363 -2.51 -3.77 -2.18
C HIS A 363 -2.28 -4.95 -3.16
N PRO A 364 -2.46 -4.79 -4.49
CA PRO A 364 -2.32 -5.90 -5.44
C PRO A 364 -0.99 -6.68 -5.36
N PHE A 365 0.16 -5.98 -5.33
CA PHE A 365 1.47 -6.63 -5.17
C PHE A 365 1.61 -7.43 -3.86
N THR A 366 0.92 -7.05 -2.79
CA THR A 366 0.90 -7.83 -1.53
C THR A 366 0.22 -9.18 -1.72
N MET A 367 -0.90 -9.19 -2.46
CA MET A 367 -1.60 -10.43 -2.79
C MET A 367 -0.70 -11.34 -3.63
N GLU A 368 -0.08 -10.80 -4.67
CA GLU A 368 0.83 -11.55 -5.54
C GLU A 368 1.96 -12.26 -4.77
N GLN A 369 2.69 -11.55 -3.91
CA GLN A 369 3.81 -12.13 -3.17
C GLN A 369 3.38 -13.24 -2.18
N ALA A 370 2.30 -13.04 -1.42
CA ALA A 370 1.82 -14.05 -0.47
C ALA A 370 1.25 -15.30 -1.17
N ILE A 371 0.50 -15.10 -2.27
CA ILE A 371 -0.20 -16.17 -2.99
C ILE A 371 0.76 -17.03 -3.80
N ARG A 372 1.84 -16.47 -4.36
CA ARG A 372 2.94 -17.24 -4.98
C ARG A 372 3.52 -18.31 -4.04
N ARG A 373 3.55 -18.04 -2.73
CA ARG A 373 4.02 -18.98 -1.69
C ARG A 373 2.88 -19.70 -0.96
N LYS A 374 1.65 -19.64 -1.50
CA LYS A 374 0.44 -20.30 -0.99
C LYS A 374 0.07 -19.92 0.45
N ILE A 375 0.41 -18.71 0.86
CA ILE A 375 0.03 -18.15 2.17
C ILE A 375 -1.35 -17.48 2.03
N PRO A 376 -2.37 -17.87 2.81
CA PRO A 376 -3.67 -17.21 2.80
C PRO A 376 -3.60 -15.83 3.47
N ILE A 377 -4.32 -14.87 2.91
CA ILE A 377 -4.49 -13.54 3.51
C ILE A 377 -5.88 -13.47 4.13
N ARG A 378 -5.96 -13.11 5.42
CA ARG A 378 -7.23 -12.88 6.11
C ARG A 378 -7.39 -11.41 6.45
N ILE A 379 -8.49 -10.81 6.01
CA ILE A 379 -8.88 -9.45 6.40
C ILE A 379 -9.78 -9.54 7.63
N LYS A 380 -9.46 -8.76 8.68
CA LYS A 380 -10.18 -8.75 9.96
C LYS A 380 -10.47 -7.34 10.46
N ASN A 381 -11.47 -7.22 11.34
CA ASN A 381 -11.84 -5.97 11.99
C ASN A 381 -11.19 -5.85 13.38
N VAL A 382 -10.56 -4.71 13.67
CA VAL A 382 -10.02 -4.40 15.00
C VAL A 382 -11.12 -4.10 16.03
N GLU A 383 -12.27 -3.59 15.60
CA GLU A 383 -13.43 -3.33 16.46
C GLU A 383 -14.23 -4.61 16.75
N ASN A 384 -14.06 -5.65 15.93
CA ASN A 384 -14.71 -6.96 16.07
C ASN A 384 -13.71 -8.12 15.92
N PRO A 385 -12.76 -8.32 16.87
CA PRO A 385 -11.71 -9.33 16.75
C PRO A 385 -12.18 -10.78 16.61
N ARG A 386 -13.39 -11.07 17.10
CA ARG A 386 -14.02 -12.40 17.03
C ARG A 386 -14.66 -12.68 15.66
N GLY A 387 -14.80 -11.69 14.78
CA GLY A 387 -15.24 -11.88 13.41
C GLY A 387 -14.30 -12.80 12.62
N GLY A 388 -14.86 -13.73 11.85
CA GLY A 388 -14.08 -14.63 10.99
C GLY A 388 -13.43 -13.92 9.79
N GLY A 389 -14.03 -12.80 9.38
CA GLY A 389 -13.57 -11.93 8.31
C GLY A 389 -13.64 -12.54 6.91
N THR A 390 -12.81 -12.03 6.00
CA THR A 390 -12.67 -12.54 4.63
C THR A 390 -11.31 -13.19 4.44
N VAL A 391 -11.28 -14.42 3.91
CA VAL A 391 -10.05 -15.12 3.52
C VAL A 391 -9.86 -15.04 2.00
N ILE A 392 -8.76 -14.44 1.57
CA ILE A 392 -8.25 -14.57 0.21
C ILE A 392 -7.44 -15.87 0.17
N HIS A 393 -8.01 -16.92 -0.43
CA HIS A 393 -7.39 -18.24 -0.45
C HIS A 393 -6.63 -18.44 -1.77
N PRO A 394 -5.33 -18.80 -1.76
CA PRO A 394 -4.59 -19.18 -2.96
C PRO A 394 -5.32 -20.30 -3.70
N ASP A 395 -5.52 -20.15 -5.01
CA ASP A 395 -6.25 -21.16 -5.78
C ASP A 395 -5.42 -22.45 -5.88
N PRO A 396 -5.94 -23.61 -5.44
CA PRO A 396 -5.16 -24.85 -5.34
C PRO A 396 -4.82 -25.51 -6.70
N GLY A 397 -5.09 -24.83 -7.81
CA GLY A 397 -4.87 -25.31 -9.18
C GLY A 397 -4.29 -24.27 -10.15
N ALA A 398 -3.76 -23.14 -9.65
CA ALA A 398 -3.13 -22.11 -10.49
C ALA A 398 -1.78 -22.55 -11.10
N ASP A 399 -1.14 -23.59 -10.54
CA ASP A 399 0.14 -24.15 -11.03
C ASP A 399 -0.02 -25.26 -12.07
N MET A 400 -1.20 -25.39 -12.70
CA MET A 400 -1.28 -26.12 -13.97
C MET A 400 -0.86 -25.14 -15.06
N PRO A 401 0.36 -25.27 -15.65
CA PRO A 401 0.63 -24.54 -16.89
C PRO A 401 -0.48 -24.89 -17.88
N GLN A 402 -0.94 -23.90 -18.64
CA GLN A 402 -1.76 -24.17 -19.80
C GLN A 402 -0.91 -25.04 -20.73
N VAL A 403 -1.22 -26.34 -20.75
CA VAL A 403 -0.70 -27.25 -21.75
C VAL A 403 -1.32 -26.76 -23.05
N GLU A 404 -0.53 -26.02 -23.83
CA GLU A 404 -0.81 -25.87 -25.26
C GLU A 404 -1.04 -27.29 -25.81
N ASP A 405 -2.13 -27.49 -26.54
CA ASP A 405 -2.53 -28.81 -27.06
C ASP A 405 -1.52 -29.32 -28.10
N ASP A 406 -0.36 -29.80 -27.63
CA ASP A 406 0.60 -30.52 -28.45
C ASP A 406 0.06 -31.93 -28.69
N VAL A 407 -0.54 -32.11 -29.87
CA VAL A 407 -1.20 -33.34 -30.33
C VAL A 407 -0.14 -34.40 -30.64
N GLY A 408 0.49 -34.95 -29.58
CA GLY A 408 1.82 -35.56 -29.68
C GLY A 408 2.09 -36.84 -28.87
N SER A 409 1.19 -37.35 -28.02
CA SER A 409 1.35 -38.71 -27.45
C SER A 409 0.06 -39.31 -26.88
N VAL A 410 -0.13 -40.62 -27.08
CA VAL A 410 -1.24 -41.41 -26.53
C VAL A 410 -0.75 -42.15 -25.27
N PRO A 411 -1.25 -41.86 -24.06
CA PRO A 411 -0.96 -42.65 -22.87
C PRO A 411 -1.70 -43.99 -22.88
N GLU A 412 -1.11 -45.02 -22.25
CA GLU A 412 -1.71 -46.35 -22.13
C GLU A 412 -3.07 -46.36 -21.40
N PRO A 413 -3.95 -47.34 -21.70
CA PRO A 413 -5.30 -47.38 -21.15
C PRO A 413 -5.30 -47.62 -19.64
N ALA A 414 -5.65 -46.58 -18.88
CA ALA A 414 -5.84 -46.66 -17.43
C ALA A 414 -6.92 -47.69 -17.04
N SER A 415 -6.71 -48.38 -15.92
CA SER A 415 -7.61 -49.46 -15.50
C SER A 415 -9.07 -48.99 -15.30
N PRO A 416 -10.08 -49.88 -15.48
CA PRO A 416 -11.49 -49.52 -15.28
C PRO A 416 -11.78 -48.96 -13.87
N LEU A 417 -11.05 -49.42 -12.85
CA LEU A 417 -11.13 -48.91 -11.49
C LEU A 417 -10.57 -47.48 -11.38
N THR A 418 -9.45 -47.19 -12.04
CA THR A 418 -8.87 -45.82 -12.08
C THR A 418 -9.85 -44.86 -12.77
N LEU A 419 -10.45 -45.29 -13.88
CA LEU A 419 -11.42 -44.50 -14.64
C LEU A 419 -12.71 -44.26 -13.82
N ALA A 420 -13.20 -45.27 -13.11
CA ALA A 420 -14.35 -45.15 -12.21
C ALA A 420 -14.06 -44.23 -11.00
N LEU A 421 -12.85 -44.26 -10.45
CA LEU A 421 -12.47 -43.43 -9.29
C LEU A 421 -12.21 -41.98 -9.69
N LEU A 422 -11.68 -41.74 -10.90
CA LEU A 422 -11.61 -40.41 -11.52
C LEU A 422 -13.00 -39.88 -11.87
N ALA A 423 -13.88 -40.70 -12.45
CA ALA A 423 -15.27 -40.33 -12.72
C ALA A 423 -16.05 -40.04 -11.43
N ALA A 424 -15.83 -40.80 -10.35
CA ALA A 424 -16.44 -40.55 -9.04
C ALA A 424 -15.91 -39.26 -8.40
N ARG A 425 -14.62 -38.94 -8.53
CA ARG A 425 -14.04 -37.67 -8.09
C ARG A 425 -14.53 -36.48 -8.91
N ALA A 426 -14.62 -36.63 -10.24
CA ALA A 426 -15.21 -35.62 -11.12
C ALA A 426 -16.71 -35.40 -10.82
N SER A 427 -17.45 -36.47 -10.52
CA SER A 427 -18.86 -36.44 -10.12
C SER A 427 -19.06 -35.77 -8.74
N ALA A 428 -18.18 -36.04 -7.78
CA ALA A 428 -18.18 -35.36 -6.48
C ALA A 428 -17.83 -33.86 -6.61
N ALA A 429 -16.92 -33.50 -7.53
CA ALA A 429 -16.56 -32.12 -7.83
C ALA A 429 -17.60 -31.36 -8.70
N THR A 430 -18.61 -32.03 -9.26
CA THR A 430 -19.62 -31.41 -10.14
C THR A 430 -20.96 -31.10 -9.47
N LYS A 431 -21.05 -31.15 -8.13
CA LYS A 431 -22.06 -30.36 -7.39
C LYS A 431 -21.72 -28.86 -7.42
N GLN A 432 -21.65 -28.29 -8.62
CA GLN A 432 -21.52 -26.85 -8.79
C GLN A 432 -22.86 -26.22 -8.40
N HIS A 433 -22.88 -25.53 -7.27
CA HIS A 433 -23.92 -24.54 -6.99
C HIS A 433 -23.96 -23.54 -8.17
N PRO A 434 -25.14 -22.96 -8.50
CA PRO A 434 -25.24 -21.94 -9.53
C PRO A 434 -24.22 -20.85 -9.24
N ARG A 435 -23.30 -20.62 -10.19
CA ARG A 435 -22.25 -19.62 -10.03
C ARG A 435 -22.90 -18.24 -10.22
N HIS A 436 -22.93 -17.47 -9.14
CA HIS A 436 -23.36 -16.08 -9.13
C HIS A 436 -22.14 -15.16 -9.14
N PRO A 437 -22.27 -13.90 -9.59
CA PRO A 437 -21.27 -12.87 -9.30
C PRO A 437 -21.02 -12.76 -7.79
N THR A 438 -19.77 -12.48 -7.45
CA THR A 438 -19.29 -12.45 -6.06
C THR A 438 -19.58 -11.12 -5.40
N ALA A 439 -19.39 -10.01 -6.13
CA ALA A 439 -19.59 -8.66 -5.62
C ALA A 439 -19.91 -7.66 -6.74
N VAL A 440 -20.50 -6.53 -6.36
CA VAL A 440 -20.70 -5.35 -7.20
C VAL A 440 -20.11 -4.12 -6.51
N THR A 441 -19.30 -3.35 -7.22
CA THR A 441 -18.64 -2.14 -6.72
C THR A 441 -19.01 -0.92 -7.55
N ILE A 442 -18.75 0.26 -6.99
CA ILE A 442 -18.94 1.53 -7.70
C ILE A 442 -17.83 2.53 -7.37
N LYS A 443 -17.14 3.03 -8.40
CA LYS A 443 -16.14 4.10 -8.30
C LYS A 443 -16.79 5.41 -8.74
N GLU A 444 -16.90 6.38 -7.83
CA GLU A 444 -17.50 7.70 -8.05
C GLU A 444 -16.43 8.75 -8.39
N ARG A 445 -16.87 9.95 -8.79
CA ARG A 445 -16.00 11.07 -9.25
C ARG A 445 -15.23 10.70 -10.52
N ILE A 446 -15.91 10.10 -11.48
CA ILE A 446 -15.35 9.75 -12.78
C ILE A 446 -15.69 10.83 -13.81
N VAL A 447 -14.73 11.09 -14.70
CA VAL A 447 -14.89 11.90 -15.90
C VAL A 447 -14.68 10.99 -17.11
N VAL A 448 -15.60 11.04 -18.07
CA VAL A 448 -15.43 10.35 -19.36
C VAL A 448 -14.88 11.32 -20.39
N LEU A 449 -13.74 10.96 -20.99
CA LEU A 449 -13.11 11.65 -22.11
C LEU A 449 -13.38 10.87 -23.40
N ASN A 450 -14.15 11.45 -24.31
CA ASN A 450 -14.40 10.88 -25.64
C ASN A 450 -13.61 11.66 -26.68
N ILE A 451 -12.66 10.99 -27.34
CA ILE A 451 -11.77 11.56 -28.36
C ILE A 451 -12.11 10.92 -29.71
N ASN A 452 -12.52 11.74 -30.67
CA ASN A 452 -12.75 11.32 -32.05
C ASN A 452 -11.58 11.77 -32.94
N SER A 453 -10.92 10.82 -33.58
CA SER A 453 -9.80 11.04 -34.51
C SER A 453 -10.22 11.88 -35.72
N ASN A 454 -9.39 12.84 -36.09
CA ASN A 454 -9.51 13.55 -37.37
C ASN A 454 -8.77 12.85 -38.53
N ARG A 455 -8.11 11.71 -38.28
CA ARG A 455 -7.31 10.95 -39.26
C ARG A 455 -8.01 9.65 -39.67
N LYS A 456 -8.04 9.38 -40.97
CA LYS A 456 -8.87 8.33 -41.58
C LYS A 456 -8.30 6.90 -41.60
N SER A 457 -7.05 6.61 -41.18
CA SER A 457 -6.48 5.27 -41.42
C SER A 457 -5.32 4.77 -40.54
N VAL A 458 -5.03 5.35 -39.36
CA VAL A 458 -3.95 4.84 -38.47
C VAL A 458 -4.34 4.94 -36.99
N SER A 459 -4.90 3.86 -36.44
CA SER A 459 -5.36 3.79 -35.05
C SER A 459 -4.24 3.66 -34.01
N HIS A 460 -3.17 2.91 -34.29
CA HIS A 460 -2.10 2.65 -33.31
C HIS A 460 -1.33 3.93 -32.93
N GLY A 461 -0.96 4.78 -33.90
CA GLY A 461 -0.29 6.06 -33.63
C GLY A 461 -1.19 7.08 -32.94
N PHE A 462 -2.51 7.01 -33.16
CA PHE A 462 -3.51 7.83 -32.47
C PHE A 462 -3.60 7.44 -30.97
N LEU A 463 -3.73 6.15 -30.67
CA LEU A 463 -3.72 5.62 -29.30
C LEU A 463 -2.42 5.96 -28.57
N ALA A 464 -1.26 5.71 -29.18
CA ALA A 464 0.04 6.04 -28.59
C ALA A 464 0.18 7.54 -28.28
N GLY A 465 -0.31 8.41 -29.17
CA GLY A 465 -0.31 9.86 -28.93
C GLY A 465 -1.23 10.30 -27.78
N ILE A 466 -2.36 9.62 -27.58
CA ILE A 466 -3.28 9.86 -26.46
C ILE A 466 -2.63 9.40 -25.14
N PHE A 467 -2.21 8.14 -25.04
CA PHE A 467 -1.66 7.60 -23.79
C PHE A 467 -0.35 8.28 -23.40
N GLY A 468 0.55 8.54 -24.35
CA GLY A 468 1.76 9.33 -24.08
C GLY A 468 1.46 10.78 -23.66
N THR A 469 0.27 11.32 -23.98
CA THR A 469 -0.17 12.62 -23.48
C THR A 469 -0.76 12.53 -22.08
N LEU A 470 -1.52 11.48 -21.77
CA LEU A 470 -2.05 11.23 -20.42
C LEU A 470 -0.91 10.97 -19.41
N ASP A 471 0.08 10.18 -19.80
CA ASP A 471 1.29 9.87 -19.03
C ASP A 471 2.09 11.13 -18.63
N ARG A 472 2.37 12.03 -19.59
CA ARG A 472 3.04 13.34 -19.32
C ARG A 472 2.29 14.23 -18.33
N PHE A 473 1.01 13.98 -18.08
CA PHE A 473 0.17 14.71 -17.12
C PHE A 473 -0.13 13.88 -15.86
N GLY A 474 0.40 12.67 -15.73
CA GLY A 474 0.19 11.76 -14.60
C GLY A 474 -1.23 11.21 -14.50
N VAL A 475 -1.92 11.02 -15.64
CA VAL A 475 -3.33 10.62 -15.68
C VAL A 475 -3.47 9.11 -15.85
N VAL A 476 -3.94 8.44 -14.81
CA VAL A 476 -4.30 7.01 -14.86
C VAL A 476 -5.69 6.87 -15.48
N VAL A 477 -5.86 5.88 -16.35
CA VAL A 477 -7.14 5.53 -16.99
C VAL A 477 -7.70 4.26 -16.35
N ASP A 478 -8.96 4.32 -15.90
CA ASP A 478 -9.64 3.21 -15.22
C ASP A 478 -10.31 2.24 -16.22
N LEU A 479 -10.96 2.79 -17.25
CA LEU A 479 -11.61 2.02 -18.32
C LEU A 479 -11.32 2.65 -19.68
N ILE A 480 -11.20 1.78 -20.68
CA ILE A 480 -11.03 2.14 -22.08
C ILE A 480 -12.13 1.41 -22.89
N SER A 481 -12.72 2.11 -23.86
CA SER A 481 -13.60 1.56 -24.88
C SER A 481 -13.23 2.20 -26.21
N THR A 482 -12.95 1.40 -27.25
CA THR A 482 -12.41 1.89 -28.53
C THR A 482 -13.25 1.42 -29.71
N SER A 483 -13.18 2.22 -30.77
CA SER A 483 -13.53 1.85 -32.14
C SER A 483 -12.40 2.28 -33.07
N GLU A 484 -12.57 2.13 -34.38
CA GLU A 484 -11.55 2.49 -35.38
C GLU A 484 -11.11 3.96 -35.30
N VAL A 485 -12.03 4.88 -34.97
CA VAL A 485 -11.77 6.34 -34.94
C VAL A 485 -12.17 7.02 -33.62
N HIS A 486 -12.96 6.39 -32.75
CA HIS A 486 -13.31 6.92 -31.43
C HIS A 486 -12.62 6.16 -30.29
N VAL A 487 -12.12 6.90 -29.31
CA VAL A 487 -11.58 6.37 -28.05
C VAL A 487 -12.28 7.06 -26.89
N SER A 488 -12.94 6.27 -26.07
CA SER A 488 -13.69 6.69 -24.89
C SER A 488 -12.96 6.16 -23.65
N MET A 489 -12.62 7.04 -22.72
CA MET A 489 -11.80 6.71 -21.54
C MET A 489 -12.46 7.23 -20.27
N ALA A 490 -12.51 6.41 -19.23
CA ALA A 490 -12.92 6.82 -17.90
C ALA A 490 -11.68 7.12 -17.05
N ILE A 491 -11.63 8.31 -16.44
CA ILE A 491 -10.54 8.75 -15.55
C ILE A 491 -11.12 9.29 -14.25
N GLU A 492 -10.33 9.26 -13.16
CA GLU A 492 -10.73 9.86 -11.88
C GLU A 492 -10.56 11.39 -11.89
N ASP A 493 -11.52 12.12 -11.30
CA ASP A 493 -11.50 13.57 -11.12
C ASP A 493 -10.55 13.99 -9.97
N ALA A 494 -9.26 13.68 -10.14
CA ALA A 494 -8.18 13.97 -9.20
C ALA A 494 -7.33 15.20 -9.59
N LEU A 495 -7.48 15.71 -10.82
CA LEU A 495 -6.62 16.75 -11.39
C LEU A 495 -7.08 18.15 -11.00
N ASN A 496 -6.12 19.05 -10.75
CA ASN A 496 -6.42 20.48 -10.63
C ASN A 496 -6.98 21.01 -11.97
N LYS A 497 -8.07 21.79 -11.91
CA LYS A 497 -8.72 22.44 -13.08
C LYS A 497 -7.72 23.06 -14.08
N LYS A 498 -6.69 23.76 -13.61
CA LYS A 498 -5.67 24.39 -14.47
C LYS A 498 -4.80 23.37 -15.24
N ILE A 499 -4.56 22.19 -14.64
CA ILE A 499 -3.82 21.09 -15.26
C ILE A 499 -4.74 20.37 -16.25
N PHE A 500 -5.99 20.12 -15.86
CA PHE A 500 -7.00 19.50 -16.71
C PHE A 500 -7.27 20.31 -18.00
N GLU A 501 -7.40 21.64 -17.90
CA GLU A 501 -7.52 22.52 -19.08
C GLU A 501 -6.28 22.51 -20.00
N ARG A 502 -5.09 22.20 -19.46
CA ARG A 502 -3.87 22.04 -20.28
C ARG A 502 -3.86 20.67 -20.96
N LEU A 503 -4.25 19.61 -20.25
CA LEU A 503 -4.42 18.27 -20.80
C LEU A 503 -5.42 18.27 -21.97
N LEU A 504 -6.59 18.89 -21.80
CA LEU A 504 -7.61 18.95 -22.86
C LEU A 504 -7.10 19.65 -24.12
N ARG A 505 -6.33 20.75 -23.98
CA ARG A 505 -5.70 21.44 -25.12
C ARG A 505 -4.64 20.61 -25.84
N GLU A 506 -3.92 19.74 -25.13
CA GLU A 506 -2.99 18.80 -25.75
C GLU A 506 -3.74 17.67 -26.47
N LEU A 507 -4.77 17.07 -25.84
CA LEU A 507 -5.60 16.02 -26.45
C LEU A 507 -6.38 16.52 -27.68
N GLN A 508 -6.79 17.79 -27.70
CA GLN A 508 -7.43 18.44 -28.86
C GLN A 508 -6.54 18.49 -30.12
N LYS A 509 -5.22 18.30 -30.00
CA LYS A 509 -4.32 18.17 -31.17
C LYS A 509 -4.51 16.83 -31.90
N SER A 510 -4.99 15.81 -31.19
CA SER A 510 -5.21 14.45 -31.71
C SER A 510 -6.60 14.27 -32.34
N GLY A 511 -7.57 15.11 -31.99
CA GLY A 511 -8.96 14.96 -32.44
C GLY A 511 -9.94 15.89 -31.72
N THR A 512 -11.24 15.75 -32.00
CA THR A 512 -12.27 16.47 -31.24
C THR A 512 -12.52 15.75 -29.92
N VAL A 513 -12.37 16.47 -28.81
CA VAL A 513 -12.55 15.95 -27.43
C VAL A 513 -13.87 16.44 -26.86
N SER A 514 -14.71 15.52 -26.34
CA SER A 514 -15.83 15.85 -25.46
C SER A 514 -15.59 15.26 -24.06
N VAL A 515 -16.18 15.90 -23.05
CA VAL A 515 -15.91 15.65 -21.64
C VAL A 515 -17.24 15.54 -20.90
N HIS A 516 -17.46 14.43 -20.20
CA HIS A 516 -18.67 14.18 -19.41
C HIS A 516 -18.26 14.02 -17.94
N HIS A 517 -18.65 14.99 -17.11
CA HIS A 517 -18.38 15.01 -15.68
C HIS A 517 -19.52 14.37 -14.88
N ASN A 518 -19.26 14.10 -13.58
CA ASN A 518 -20.23 13.51 -12.66
C ASN A 518 -20.69 12.10 -13.08
N MET A 519 -19.75 11.27 -13.51
CA MET A 519 -19.99 9.88 -13.86
C MET A 519 -19.54 8.94 -12.72
N ALA A 520 -19.96 7.69 -12.77
CA ALA A 520 -19.52 6.61 -11.90
C ALA A 520 -19.30 5.31 -12.71
N ILE A 521 -18.25 4.57 -12.38
CA ILE A 521 -18.00 3.22 -12.91
C ILE A 521 -18.70 2.21 -12.00
N LEU A 522 -19.67 1.48 -12.55
CA LEU A 522 -20.32 0.33 -11.90
C LEU A 522 -19.67 -0.96 -12.43
N SER A 523 -19.12 -1.78 -11.53
CA SER A 523 -18.42 -3.01 -11.89
C SER A 523 -19.04 -4.23 -11.20
N LEU A 524 -19.33 -5.27 -11.98
CA LEU A 524 -19.82 -6.56 -11.51
C LEU A 524 -18.67 -7.58 -11.59
N VAL A 525 -18.29 -8.17 -10.45
CA VAL A 525 -17.10 -9.02 -10.33
C VAL A 525 -17.49 -10.43 -9.88
N GLY A 526 -16.89 -11.44 -10.49
CA GLY A 526 -17.02 -12.84 -10.06
C GLY A 526 -16.06 -13.78 -10.78
N LYS A 527 -15.74 -14.91 -10.16
CA LYS A 527 -14.86 -15.92 -10.77
C LYS A 527 -15.53 -16.57 -11.99
N HIS A 528 -14.87 -16.50 -13.15
CA HIS A 528 -15.35 -17.03 -14.44
C HIS A 528 -16.66 -16.37 -14.95
N MET A 529 -16.73 -15.04 -15.04
CA MET A 529 -17.92 -14.34 -15.59
C MET A 529 -18.23 -14.77 -17.03
N CYS A 530 -17.21 -15.12 -17.83
CA CYS A 530 -17.37 -15.71 -19.17
C CYS A 530 -18.25 -16.97 -19.20
N ASN A 531 -18.08 -17.86 -18.22
CA ASN A 531 -18.83 -19.10 -18.12
C ASN A 531 -20.26 -18.87 -17.57
N MET A 532 -20.56 -17.67 -17.05
CA MET A 532 -21.90 -17.28 -16.59
C MET A 532 -22.74 -16.71 -17.74
N ILE A 533 -23.02 -17.55 -18.75
CA ILE A 533 -23.80 -17.16 -19.94
C ILE A 533 -25.10 -16.46 -19.53
N GLY A 534 -25.32 -15.26 -20.07
CA GLY A 534 -26.48 -14.41 -19.78
C GLY A 534 -26.30 -13.42 -18.63
N ILE A 535 -25.20 -13.43 -17.86
CA ILE A 535 -25.03 -12.49 -16.74
C ILE A 535 -24.92 -11.03 -17.20
N ALA A 536 -24.21 -10.77 -18.30
CA ALA A 536 -24.14 -9.44 -18.93
C ALA A 536 -25.53 -8.97 -19.38
N GLY A 537 -26.30 -9.84 -20.02
CA GLY A 537 -27.68 -9.57 -20.43
C GLY A 537 -28.58 -9.25 -19.24
N ARG A 538 -28.46 -10.00 -18.13
CA ARG A 538 -29.19 -9.74 -16.87
C ARG A 538 -28.81 -8.40 -16.27
N MET A 539 -27.52 -8.07 -16.21
CA MET A 539 -27.02 -6.79 -15.69
C MET A 539 -27.61 -5.61 -16.48
N PHE A 540 -27.45 -5.58 -17.80
CA PHE A 540 -27.95 -4.48 -18.63
C PHE A 540 -29.49 -4.42 -18.68
N THR A 541 -30.18 -5.56 -18.68
CA THR A 541 -31.65 -5.60 -18.58
C THR A 541 -32.13 -5.02 -17.24
N THR A 542 -31.45 -5.32 -16.14
CA THR A 542 -31.80 -4.79 -14.80
C THR A 542 -31.60 -3.27 -14.75
N LEU A 543 -30.49 -2.75 -15.32
CA LEU A 543 -30.25 -1.31 -15.43
C LEU A 543 -31.31 -0.60 -16.30
N ALA A 544 -31.67 -1.19 -17.44
CA ALA A 544 -32.70 -0.67 -18.33
C ALA A 544 -34.09 -0.64 -17.67
N GLN A 545 -34.48 -1.70 -16.96
CA GLN A 545 -35.70 -1.73 -16.13
C GLN A 545 -35.66 -0.65 -15.03
N GLY A 546 -34.49 -0.44 -14.43
CA GLY A 546 -34.20 0.66 -13.51
C GLY A 546 -34.23 2.06 -14.14
N LYS A 547 -34.36 2.19 -15.47
CA LYS A 547 -34.21 3.44 -16.23
C LYS A 547 -32.85 4.13 -15.99
N VAL A 548 -31.79 3.36 -15.79
CA VAL A 548 -30.42 3.85 -15.68
C VAL A 548 -29.80 3.83 -17.08
N ASN A 549 -29.36 4.99 -17.57
CA ASN A 549 -28.66 5.08 -18.85
C ASN A 549 -27.19 4.67 -18.71
N ILE A 550 -26.64 4.05 -19.75
CA ILE A 550 -25.24 3.59 -19.80
C ILE A 550 -24.51 4.43 -20.85
N GLU A 551 -23.41 5.07 -20.45
CA GLU A 551 -22.57 5.90 -21.33
C GLU A 551 -21.48 5.06 -22.03
N MET A 552 -20.92 4.09 -21.31
CA MET A 552 -19.81 3.25 -21.77
C MET A 552 -19.95 1.84 -21.20
N ILE A 553 -19.55 0.84 -21.97
CA ILE A 553 -19.35 -0.54 -21.52
C ILE A 553 -17.89 -0.91 -21.79
N SER A 554 -17.27 -1.63 -20.85
CA SER A 554 -15.95 -2.22 -20.99
C SER A 554 -15.90 -3.58 -20.29
N GLN A 555 -15.35 -4.59 -20.96
CA GLN A 555 -15.15 -5.93 -20.44
C GLN A 555 -13.73 -6.34 -20.81
N GLY A 556 -12.90 -6.63 -19.80
CA GLY A 556 -11.51 -7.01 -19.98
C GLY A 556 -11.35 -8.47 -20.40
N ALA A 557 -10.17 -8.79 -20.97
CA ALA A 557 -9.77 -10.16 -21.30
C ALA A 557 -9.56 -11.07 -20.07
N SER A 558 -9.54 -10.51 -18.84
CA SER A 558 -9.49 -11.27 -17.59
C SER A 558 -10.79 -12.02 -17.30
N GLU A 559 -11.91 -11.66 -17.95
CA GLU A 559 -13.23 -12.32 -17.84
C GLU A 559 -13.73 -12.53 -16.39
N ILE A 560 -13.27 -11.69 -15.47
CA ILE A 560 -13.65 -11.66 -14.04
C ILE A 560 -14.51 -10.43 -13.72
N ASN A 561 -14.39 -9.34 -14.48
CA ASN A 561 -15.20 -8.13 -14.34
C ASN A 561 -16.04 -7.84 -15.60
N ILE A 562 -17.19 -7.22 -15.39
CA ILE A 562 -17.94 -6.48 -16.41
C ILE A 562 -18.21 -5.09 -15.85
N SER A 563 -17.76 -4.05 -16.55
CA SER A 563 -17.82 -2.67 -16.07
C SER A 563 -18.60 -1.78 -17.03
N CYS A 564 -19.39 -0.86 -16.48
CA CYS A 564 -20.09 0.16 -17.27
C CYS A 564 -20.09 1.51 -16.58
N VAL A 565 -20.06 2.59 -17.36
CA VAL A 565 -20.12 3.95 -16.83
C VAL A 565 -21.55 4.48 -16.91
N ILE A 566 -22.02 5.02 -15.79
CA ILE A 566 -23.36 5.58 -15.60
C ILE A 566 -23.27 6.99 -14.99
N ASP A 567 -24.36 7.75 -15.04
CA ASP A 567 -24.47 9.04 -14.35
C ASP A 567 -24.38 8.82 -12.82
N ALA A 568 -23.57 9.62 -12.12
CA ALA A 568 -23.35 9.48 -10.68
C ALA A 568 -24.64 9.68 -9.85
N LYS A 569 -25.67 10.37 -10.36
CA LYS A 569 -26.96 10.49 -9.67
C LYS A 569 -27.70 9.15 -9.54
N ASP A 570 -27.47 8.22 -10.46
CA ASP A 570 -28.09 6.90 -10.49
C ASP A 570 -27.22 5.83 -9.80
N ALA A 571 -26.02 6.19 -9.32
CA ALA A 571 -25.02 5.28 -8.74
C ALA A 571 -25.58 4.34 -7.65
N VAL A 572 -26.16 4.90 -6.58
CA VAL A 572 -26.70 4.12 -5.44
C VAL A 572 -27.87 3.23 -5.88
N LYS A 573 -28.71 3.73 -6.79
CA LYS A 573 -29.87 3.00 -7.33
C LYS A 573 -29.42 1.82 -8.18
N ALA A 574 -28.48 2.03 -9.10
CA ALA A 574 -27.91 0.99 -9.95
C ALA A 574 -27.21 -0.10 -9.11
N LEU A 575 -26.43 0.30 -8.09
CA LEU A 575 -25.76 -0.61 -7.16
C LEU A 575 -26.76 -1.51 -6.42
N ASN A 576 -27.86 -0.95 -5.88
CA ASN A 576 -28.91 -1.72 -5.20
C ASN A 576 -29.66 -2.65 -6.17
N LEU A 577 -29.99 -2.19 -7.38
CA LEU A 577 -30.67 -2.99 -8.39
C LEU A 577 -29.82 -4.20 -8.84
N ILE A 578 -28.53 -4.01 -9.09
CA ILE A 578 -27.62 -5.10 -9.45
C ILE A 578 -27.36 -6.03 -8.27
N HIS A 579 -27.25 -5.52 -7.05
CA HIS A 579 -27.13 -6.38 -5.86
C HIS A 579 -28.34 -7.30 -5.70
N GLN A 580 -29.56 -6.75 -5.80
CA GLN A 580 -30.81 -7.51 -5.70
C GLN A 580 -30.98 -8.49 -6.86
N SER A 581 -30.78 -8.05 -8.11
CA SER A 581 -30.98 -8.91 -9.28
C SER A 581 -29.88 -9.97 -9.40
N CYS A 582 -28.61 -9.57 -9.44
CA CYS A 582 -27.54 -10.49 -9.85
C CYS A 582 -26.94 -11.31 -8.70
N LEU A 583 -26.92 -10.80 -7.46
CA LEU A 583 -26.19 -11.40 -6.32
C LEU A 583 -27.08 -12.06 -5.27
N GLN A 584 -28.41 -11.83 -5.28
CA GLN A 584 -29.32 -12.64 -4.47
C GLN A 584 -29.55 -13.99 -5.19
N PRO A 585 -29.53 -15.12 -4.45
CA PRO A 585 -29.99 -16.37 -5.01
C PRO A 585 -31.45 -16.19 -5.44
N PRO A 586 -31.87 -16.71 -6.61
CA PRO A 586 -33.29 -16.73 -6.93
C PRO A 586 -34.03 -17.47 -5.82
N GLU A 587 -35.18 -16.94 -5.39
CA GLU A 587 -36.09 -17.71 -4.53
C GLU A 587 -36.40 -19.03 -5.24
N THR A 588 -35.86 -20.13 -4.72
CA THR A 588 -36.21 -21.46 -5.21
C THR A 588 -37.72 -21.60 -5.03
N PHE A 589 -38.42 -21.90 -6.12
CA PHE A 589 -39.87 -22.08 -6.16
C PHE A 589 -40.34 -22.96 -5.01
N SER A 590 -40.80 -22.33 -3.92
CA SER A 590 -41.38 -23.01 -2.76
C SER A 590 -42.84 -23.35 -3.06
N THR A 591 -43.05 -24.13 -4.12
CA THR A 591 -44.28 -24.87 -4.35
C THR A 591 -44.30 -26.14 -3.47
N ALA A 592 -44.14 -25.93 -2.16
CA ALA A 592 -44.42 -26.90 -1.11
C ALA A 592 -45.11 -26.16 0.05
N LYS A 593 -46.32 -26.60 0.41
CA LYS A 593 -47.24 -25.85 1.28
C LYS A 593 -46.74 -25.70 2.72
N SER A 594 -47.00 -24.51 3.27
CA SER A 594 -47.31 -24.23 4.68
C SER A 594 -46.35 -24.75 5.76
N ILE A 595 -45.42 -23.90 6.20
CA ILE A 595 -45.07 -23.75 7.62
C ILE A 595 -45.16 -22.26 7.95
N ALA A 596 -45.76 -21.91 9.10
CA ALA A 596 -46.09 -20.54 9.45
C ALA A 596 -44.84 -19.70 9.79
N VAL A 597 -44.80 -18.47 9.26
CA VAL A 597 -43.84 -17.44 9.66
C VAL A 597 -44.36 -16.75 10.92
N GLY A 598 -43.60 -16.80 12.02
CA GLY A 598 -43.93 -16.09 13.26
C GLY A 598 -43.67 -14.59 13.14
N PRO A 599 -44.49 -13.71 13.76
CA PRO A 599 -44.38 -12.27 13.58
C PRO A 599 -43.39 -11.64 14.57
N TRP A 600 -42.20 -11.29 14.10
CA TRP A 600 -41.29 -10.38 14.82
C TRP A 600 -40.73 -9.31 13.89
N LEU A 601 -41.57 -8.31 13.66
CA LEU A 601 -41.19 -6.97 13.22
C LEU A 601 -41.70 -6.00 14.30
N PHE A 602 -40.81 -5.65 15.24
CA PHE A 602 -40.88 -4.47 16.11
C PHE A 602 -39.46 -4.15 16.59
#